data_AF-A0A1G1M6X6-F1
#
_entry.id   AF-A0A1G1M6X6-F1
#
_cell.length_a   1.000
_cell.length_b   1.000
_cell.length_c   1.000
_cell.angle_alpha   90.00
_cell.angle_beta   90.00
_cell.angle_gamma   90.00
#
_symmetry.space_group_name_H-M   'P 1'
#
loop_
_entity.id
_entity.type
_entity.pdbx_description
1 polymer ?
#
loop_
_entity_poly.entity_id
_entity_poly.type
_entity_poly.pdbx_seq_one_letter_code
_entity_poly.pdbx_strand_id
1 'polypeptide(L)' 'MESFRIFAWWFIVGSVMALSVIMLQGGIREVLQAQGPLWEVKLAELLTAIAGGGLLAGCVALILNRIKKP' A
#
# COMPACT_ATOMS: atom_id res chain seq x y z
N MET A 1 20.49 7.11 7.62
CA MET A 1 19.62 7.81 6.64
C MET A 1 19.34 6.97 5.39
N GLU A 2 20.29 6.18 4.88
CA GLU A 2 20.09 5.38 3.65
C GLU A 2 18.92 4.39 3.73
N SER A 3 18.77 3.66 4.84
CA SER A 3 17.64 2.75 5.06
C SER A 3 16.28 3.43 4.97
N PHE A 4 16.14 4.65 5.52
CA PHE A 4 14.87 5.39 5.48
C PHE A 4 14.52 5.82 4.06
N ARG A 5 15.53 6.21 3.26
CA ARG A 5 15.33 6.56 1.84
C ARG A 5 14.91 5.33 1.02
N ILE A 6 15.53 4.18 1.27
CA ILE A 6 15.16 2.91 0.62
C ILE A 6 13.74 2.53 1.01
N PHE A 7 13.42 2.57 2.31
CA PHE A 7 12.07 2.29 2.80
C PHE A 7 11.03 3.20 2.15
N ALA A 8 11.23 4.52 2.17
CA ALA A 8 10.28 5.48 1.62
C ALA A 8 10.06 5.28 0.12
N TRP A 9 11.11 5.01 -0.65
CA TRP A 9 10.99 4.73 -2.08
C TRP A 9 10.16 3.47 -2.35
N TRP A 10 10.51 2.38 -1.68
CA TRP A 10 9.80 1.10 -1.86
C TRP A 10 8.40 1.12 -1.27
N PHE A 11 8.15 1.93 -0.23
CA PHE A 11 6.82 2.18 0.31
C PHE A 11 5.91 2.86 -0.72
N ILE A 12 6.40 3.88 -1.43
CA ILE A 12 5.64 4.55 -2.49
C ILE A 12 5.34 3.57 -3.61
N VAL A 13 6.34 2.80 -4.07
CA VAL A 13 6.17 1.80 -5.12
C VAL A 13 5.12 0.74 -4.72
N GLY A 14 5.20 0.21 -3.50
CA GLY A 14 4.23 -0.77 -2.99
C GLY A 14 2.83 -0.21 -2.84
N SER A 15 2.69 1.05 -2.40
CA SER A 15 1.39 1.72 -2.27
C SER A 15 0.76 1.96 -3.65
N VAL A 16 1.55 2.41 -4.63
CA VAL A 16 1.08 2.63 -6.00
C VAL A 16 0.67 1.30 -6.64
N MET A 17 1.45 0.23 -6.44
CA MET A 17 1.10 -1.09 -6.95
C MET A 17 -0.23 -1.60 -6.35
N ALA A 18 -0.41 -1.48 -5.03
CA ALA A 18 -1.65 -1.85 -4.36
C ALA A 18 -2.83 -1.02 -4.91
N LEU A 19 -2.66 0.28 -5.08
CA LEU A 19 -3.67 1.16 -5.67
C LEU A 19 -4.03 0.75 -7.11
N SER A 20 -3.04 0.45 -7.96
CA SER A 20 -3.28 -0.03 -9.33
C SER A 20 -4.06 -1.33 -9.36
N VAL A 21 -3.76 -2.26 -8.46
CA VAL A 21 -4.47 -3.54 -8.36
C VAL A 21 -5.92 -3.32 -7.88
N ILE A 22 -6.13 -2.46 -6.89
CA ILE A 22 -7.47 -2.11 -6.37
C ILE A 22 -8.33 -1.42 -7.44
N MET A 23 -7.73 -0.54 -8.26
CA MET A 23 -8.36 0.06 -9.44
C MET A 23 -8.83 -1.02 -10.43
N LEU A 24 -7.98 -2.02 -10.72
CA LEU A 24 -8.30 -3.12 -11.63
C LEU A 24 -9.36 -4.09 -11.08
N GLN A 25 -9.33 -4.36 -9.77
CA GLN A 25 -10.33 -5.20 -9.11
C GLN A 25 -11.69 -4.52 -8.96
N GLY A 26 -11.79 -3.22 -9.25
CA GLY A 26 -13.02 -2.45 -9.11
C GLY A 26 -13.31 -2.00 -7.67
N GLY A 27 -12.35 -2.09 -6.74
CA GLY A 27 -12.56 -1.72 -5.33
C GLY A 27 -12.97 -0.25 -5.13
N ILE A 28 -12.60 0.65 -6.06
CA ILE A 28 -13.06 2.05 -6.04
C ILE A 28 -14.52 2.18 -6.47
N ARG A 29 -15.00 1.28 -7.34
CA ARG A 29 -16.42 1.22 -7.71
C ARG A 29 -17.25 0.73 -6.53
N GLU A 30 -16.74 -0.23 -5.76
CA GLU A 30 -17.39 -0.70 -4.53
C GLU A 30 -17.50 0.40 -3.49
N VAL A 31 -16.42 1.17 -3.28
CA VAL A 31 -16.46 2.37 -2.43
C VAL A 31 -17.52 3.32 -2.98
N LEU A 32 -17.42 3.74 -4.24
CA LEU A 32 -18.32 4.72 -4.87
C LEU A 32 -19.81 4.33 -4.89
N GLN A 33 -20.12 3.03 -5.01
CA GLN A 33 -21.49 2.53 -4.98
C GLN A 33 -22.01 2.29 -3.56
N ALA A 34 -21.15 2.18 -2.55
CA ALA A 34 -21.53 2.04 -1.15
C ALA A 34 -21.94 3.36 -0.48
N GLN A 35 -22.55 4.30 -1.23
CA GLN A 35 -23.07 5.56 -0.68
C GLN A 35 -24.17 5.26 0.36
N GLY A 36 -23.77 5.19 1.63
CA GLY A 36 -24.58 4.85 2.80
C GLY A 36 -23.71 4.83 4.08
N PRO A 37 -24.24 4.39 5.23
CA PRO A 37 -23.54 4.43 6.53
C PRO A 37 -22.26 3.58 6.61
N LEU A 38 -21.98 2.75 5.60
CA LEU A 38 -20.79 1.89 5.50
C LEU A 38 -19.65 2.51 4.68
N TRP A 39 -19.84 3.72 4.15
CA TRP A 39 -18.84 4.41 3.33
C TRP A 39 -17.52 4.63 4.08
N GLU A 40 -17.57 5.10 5.32
CA GLU A 40 -16.37 5.32 6.14
C GLU A 40 -15.57 4.03 6.38
N VAL A 41 -16.27 2.91 6.59
CA VAL A 41 -15.64 1.62 6.81
C VAL A 41 -14.93 1.13 5.55
N LYS A 42 -15.56 1.25 4.38
CA LYS A 42 -14.91 0.86 3.11
C LYS A 42 -13.77 1.81 2.71
N LEU A 43 -13.89 3.10 3.03
CA LEU A 43 -12.79 4.03 2.84
C LEU A 43 -11.58 3.66 3.72
N ALA A 44 -11.83 3.30 4.98
CA ALA A 44 -10.79 2.86 5.91
C ALA A 44 -10.12 1.57 5.42
N GLU A 45 -10.90 0.57 4.98
CA GLU A 45 -10.34 -0.66 4.41
C GLU A 45 -9.45 -0.39 3.19
N LEU A 46 -9.91 0.47 2.26
CA LEU A 46 -9.15 0.87 1.07
C LEU A 46 -7.82 1.52 1.45
N LEU A 47 -7.84 2.46 2.39
CA LEU A 47 -6.66 3.14 2.90
C LEU A 47 -5.70 2.16 3.59
N THR A 48 -6.22 1.25 4.42
CA THR A 48 -5.39 0.23 5.07
C THR A 48 -4.77 -0.73 4.06
N ALA A 49 -5.47 -1.08 2.97
CA ALA A 49 -4.92 -1.93 1.92
C ALA A 49 -3.77 -1.24 1.18
N ILE A 50 -3.92 0.04 0.82
CA ILE A 50 -2.87 0.82 0.17
C ILE A 50 -1.65 0.98 1.09
N ALA A 51 -1.88 1.40 2.35
CA ALA A 51 -0.82 1.57 3.34
C ALA A 51 -0.12 0.24 3.67
N GLY A 52 -0.88 -0.85 3.76
CA GLY A 52 -0.36 -2.21 3.98
C GLY A 52 0.53 -2.68 2.83
N GLY A 53 0.12 -2.45 1.58
CA GLY A 53 0.94 -2.75 0.40
C GLY A 53 2.27 -1.99 0.40
N GLY A 54 2.25 -0.70 0.76
CA GLY A 54 3.46 0.10 0.93
C GLY A 54 4.36 -0.41 2.06
N LEU A 55 3.80 -0.70 3.23
CA LEU A 55 4.54 -1.22 4.38
C LEU A 55 5.23 -2.55 4.06
N LEU A 56 4.52 -3.48 3.41
CA LEU A 56 5.08 -4.76 2.99
C LEU A 56 6.27 -4.59 2.04
N ALA A 57 6.12 -3.78 1.00
CA ALA A 57 7.20 -3.51 0.05
C ALA A 57 8.41 -2.82 0.72
N GLY A 58 8.16 -1.83 1.57
CA GLY A 58 9.20 -1.11 2.31
C GLY A 58 9.97 -2.03 3.26
N CYS A 59 9.28 -2.89 4.03
CA CYS A 59 9.89 -3.85 4.94
C CYS A 59 10.73 -4.90 4.20
N VAL A 60 10.21 -5.46 3.10
CA VAL A 60 10.94 -6.43 2.27
C VAL A 60 12.20 -5.81 1.69
N ALA A 61 12.14 -4.57 1.19
CA ALA A 61 13.30 -3.87 0.66
C ALA A 61 14.40 -3.65 1.71
N LEU A 62 14.04 -3.33 2.95
CA LEU A 62 15.00 -3.22 4.05
C LEU A 62 15.67 -4.55 4.37
N ILE A 63 14.91 -5.65 4.41
CA ILE A 63 15.43 -6.99 4.66
C ILE A 63 16.41 -7.39 3.55
N LEU A 64 16.03 -7.21 2.28
CA LEU A 64 16.89 -7.49 1.13
C LEU A 64 18.17 -6.65 1.15
N ASN A 65 18.08 -5.37 1.53
CA ASN A 65 19.23 -4.50 1.67
C ASN A 65 20.18 -4.95 2.80
N ARG A 66 19.64 -5.55 3.87
CA ARG A 66 20.43 -6.16 4.95
C ARG A 66 21.09 -7.46 4.52
N ILE A 67 20.40 -8.32 3.77
CA ILE A 67 20.98 -9.59 3.27
C ILE A 67 22.09 -9.32 2.24
N LYS A 68 21.93 -8.29 1.40
CA LYS A 68 22.90 -7.93 0.36
C LYS A 68 24.19 -7.29 0.90
N LYS A 69 24.14 -6.68 2.09
CA LYS A 69 25.31 -6.19 2.84
C LYS A 69 25.49 -7.07 4.09
N PRO A 70 26.08 -8.28 3.98
CA PRO A 70 26.57 -8.99 5.16
C PRO A 70 27.66 -8.18 5.88
#